data_AF-A0A939W194-F1
#
_entry.id   AF-A0A939W194-F1
#
_cell.length_a   1.000
_cell.length_b   1.000
_cell.length_c   1.000
_cell.angle_alpha   90.00
_cell.angle_beta   90.00
_cell.angle_gamma   90.00
#
_symmetry.space_group_name_H-M   'P 1'
#
loop_
_entity.id
_entity.type
_entity.pdbx_description
1 polymer ?
#
loop_
_entity_poly.entity_id
_entity_poly.type
_entity_poly.pdbx_seq_one_letter_code
_entity_poly.pdbx_strand_id
1 'polypeptide(L)'
;MGLLQKVSAGGMTSTKEEVSTNQIQQVQKKSNSVGLLKKSLSVSQNDKLDFFEFIQKYNISLCSLLKLHKGFYNINKSFGFDGKSICLSYSTQDFWDGTIKEKNNLYTYKSNTTEILPFYQFFSEQLKEKIELIHIYKLEDNSIFLFITDKNFTIPGSFVFDLQNVDFNKDCFKELHKPDSNNIPVFLYDIDLSESLDSYILSNSKNNPEIIVAISEQIYFYLIEYFPSPSYVEKQATGKFKLYYCIPEAIPVELLSNHLRTQLRFVLDNHSDLIQINLQAE
;
A
#
# COMPACT_ATOMS: atom_id res chain seq x y z
N MET A 1 -26.42 -49.75 -52.84
CA MET A 1 -26.40 -48.31 -52.50
C MET A 1 -25.39 -48.13 -51.38
N GLY A 2 -24.36 -47.30 -51.42
CA GLY A 2 -23.65 -46.49 -52.42
C GLY A 2 -22.28 -46.20 -51.76
N LEU A 3 -21.18 -46.68 -52.35
CA LEU A 3 -20.17 -45.92 -53.12
C LEU A 3 -19.36 -44.91 -52.26
N LEU A 4 -18.10 -45.26 -51.90
CA LEU A 4 -16.81 -44.76 -52.46
C LEU A 4 -16.40 -43.41 -51.84
N GLN A 5 -15.13 -43.06 -51.54
CA GLN A 5 -13.86 -43.47 -52.12
C GLN A 5 -12.66 -43.03 -51.24
N LYS A 6 -11.53 -43.75 -51.38
CA LYS A 6 -10.13 -43.44 -50.96
C LYS A 6 -9.62 -42.14 -51.65
N VAL A 7 -8.48 -41.51 -51.30
CA VAL A 7 -7.05 -41.78 -51.67
C VAL A 7 -6.21 -40.75 -50.86
N SER A 8 -5.17 -41.02 -50.05
CA SER A 8 -3.79 -41.57 -50.21
C SER A 8 -2.71 -40.64 -50.82
N ALA A 9 -1.48 -40.81 -50.26
CA ALA A 9 -0.12 -40.40 -50.68
C ALA A 9 0.40 -39.11 -50.02
N GLY A 10 1.63 -39.03 -49.47
CA GLY A 10 2.81 -39.90 -49.38
C GLY A 10 3.93 -39.03 -48.77
N GLY A 11 4.77 -39.50 -47.84
CA GLY A 11 6.04 -40.20 -48.08
C GLY A 11 7.03 -39.78 -46.98
N MET A 12 7.66 -40.73 -46.26
CA MET A 12 9.10 -41.08 -46.35
C MET A 12 10.06 -39.98 -45.87
N THR A 13 11.11 -40.17 -45.08
CA THR A 13 11.74 -41.32 -44.38
C THR A 13 12.82 -40.72 -43.46
N SER A 14 13.10 -41.42 -42.37
CA SER A 14 14.30 -41.35 -41.53
C SER A 14 15.63 -41.36 -42.29
N THR A 15 16.70 -40.72 -41.79
CA THR A 15 17.89 -41.39 -41.20
C THR A 15 19.13 -40.47 -41.07
N LYS A 16 19.87 -40.75 -39.99
CA LYS A 16 21.34 -40.76 -39.83
C LYS A 16 22.08 -39.48 -39.44
N GLU A 17 22.62 -39.58 -38.23
CA GLU A 17 23.82 -38.96 -37.68
C GLU A 17 25.09 -39.28 -38.50
N GLU A 18 26.13 -38.51 -38.16
CA GLU A 18 27.58 -38.61 -38.44
C GLU A 18 28.12 -37.53 -39.40
N VAL A 19 29.28 -36.88 -39.21
CA VAL A 19 30.28 -36.74 -38.13
C VAL A 19 31.24 -35.61 -38.59
N SER A 20 31.83 -34.88 -37.64
CA SER A 20 33.09 -34.09 -37.67
C SER A 20 33.34 -32.87 -38.59
N THR A 21 33.46 -31.72 -37.92
CA THR A 21 34.64 -30.80 -37.82
C THR A 21 35.59 -30.61 -39.02
N ASN A 22 35.68 -29.37 -39.55
CA ASN A 22 36.81 -28.40 -39.41
C ASN A 22 37.04 -27.47 -40.63
N GLN A 23 37.21 -26.17 -40.32
CA GLN A 23 38.09 -25.16 -40.98
C GLN A 23 37.66 -24.61 -42.37
N ILE A 24 37.85 -23.35 -42.82
CA ILE A 24 38.55 -22.13 -42.35
C ILE A 24 38.12 -20.94 -43.25
N GLN A 25 38.02 -19.73 -42.64
CA GLN A 25 38.22 -18.36 -43.17
C GLN A 25 37.36 -17.68 -44.28
N GLN A 26 36.78 -16.55 -43.84
CA GLN A 26 36.78 -15.19 -44.41
C GLN A 26 36.04 -14.91 -45.74
N VAL A 27 35.05 -14.00 -45.70
CA VAL A 27 35.17 -12.57 -46.09
C VAL A 27 33.79 -11.89 -45.97
N GLN A 28 33.81 -10.64 -45.55
CA GLN A 28 32.72 -9.72 -45.18
C GLN A 28 31.60 -9.55 -46.22
N LYS A 29 30.34 -9.51 -45.75
CA LYS A 29 29.34 -8.54 -46.22
C LYS A 29 28.33 -8.23 -45.12
N LYS A 30 28.30 -6.96 -44.71
CA LYS A 30 27.28 -6.36 -43.81
C LYS A 30 25.87 -6.74 -44.29
N SER A 31 25.06 -7.32 -43.42
CA SER A 31 23.64 -6.96 -43.34
C SER A 31 23.31 -6.60 -41.90
N ASN A 32 22.99 -5.33 -41.71
CA ASN A 32 22.28 -4.89 -40.53
C ASN A 32 20.90 -5.56 -40.54
N SER A 33 20.65 -6.43 -39.59
CA SER A 33 19.30 -6.66 -39.09
C SER A 33 19.39 -6.90 -37.59
N VAL A 34 19.59 -5.79 -36.85
CA VAL A 34 19.22 -5.72 -35.44
C VAL A 34 17.72 -6.01 -35.41
N GLY A 35 17.37 -7.25 -35.05
CA GLY A 35 15.99 -7.67 -34.88
C GLY A 35 15.35 -6.80 -33.82
N LEU A 36 14.49 -5.89 -34.30
CA LEU A 36 13.78 -4.84 -33.57
C LEU A 36 12.69 -5.36 -32.62
N LEU A 37 12.78 -6.62 -32.18
CA LEU A 37 11.74 -7.27 -31.39
C LEU A 37 12.36 -8.25 -30.39
N LYS A 38 13.20 -7.75 -29.49
CA LYS A 38 13.27 -8.35 -28.15
C LYS A 38 12.08 -7.82 -27.37
N LYS A 39 10.90 -8.34 -27.72
CA LYS A 39 9.64 -8.16 -27.02
C LYS A 39 9.91 -8.54 -25.57
N SER A 40 9.96 -7.56 -24.68
CA SER A 40 9.97 -7.75 -23.24
C SER A 40 8.67 -8.44 -22.85
N LEU A 41 8.69 -9.77 -22.88
CA LEU A 41 7.67 -10.60 -22.26
C LEU A 41 7.98 -10.63 -20.76
N SER A 42 7.51 -9.61 -20.07
CA SER A 42 7.16 -9.68 -18.65
C SER A 42 5.85 -8.93 -18.43
N VAL A 43 4.83 -9.26 -19.22
CA VAL A 43 3.44 -9.04 -18.84
C VAL A 43 2.92 -10.41 -18.41
N SER A 44 3.00 -10.70 -17.11
CA SER A 44 2.23 -11.76 -16.44
C SER A 44 2.50 -11.78 -14.93
N GLN A 45 2.17 -10.68 -14.26
CA GLN A 45 1.53 -10.76 -12.95
C GLN A 45 0.32 -9.83 -13.05
N ASN A 46 -0.85 -10.30 -12.62
CA ASN A 46 -1.98 -9.40 -12.41
C ASN A 46 -1.52 -8.43 -11.33
N ASP A 47 -1.01 -7.25 -11.72
CA ASP A 47 -0.61 -6.21 -10.78
C ASP A 47 -1.87 -5.68 -10.12
N LYS A 48 -2.30 -6.39 -9.09
CA LYS A 48 -3.30 -5.92 -8.13
C LYS A 48 -2.80 -4.60 -7.57
N LEU A 49 -3.74 -3.64 -7.48
CA LEU A 49 -3.49 -2.37 -6.81
C LEU A 49 -3.09 -2.66 -5.37
N ASP A 50 -2.05 -1.99 -4.87
CA ASP A 50 -1.79 -2.01 -3.44
C ASP A 50 -2.76 -1.06 -2.70
N PHE A 51 -2.78 -1.15 -1.37
CA PHE A 51 -3.68 -0.34 -0.53
C PHE A 51 -3.50 1.17 -0.74
N PHE A 52 -2.26 1.63 -0.84
CA PHE A 52 -1.95 3.06 -0.97
C PHE A 52 -2.27 3.58 -2.39
N GLU A 53 -1.96 2.79 -3.42
CA GLU A 53 -2.34 3.09 -4.80
C GLU A 53 -3.86 3.17 -4.98
N PHE A 54 -4.61 2.29 -4.32
CA PHE A 54 -6.07 2.35 -4.31
C PHE A 54 -6.57 3.66 -3.69
N ILE A 55 -6.01 4.06 -2.56
CA ILE A 55 -6.36 5.31 -1.88
C ILE A 55 -6.08 6.52 -2.78
N GLN A 56 -4.88 6.57 -3.39
CA GLN A 56 -4.49 7.64 -4.30
C GLN A 56 -5.41 7.70 -5.53
N LYS A 57 -5.75 6.55 -6.12
CA LYS A 57 -6.65 6.47 -7.29
C LYS A 57 -8.01 7.11 -7.03
N TYR A 58 -8.54 6.96 -5.82
CA TYR A 58 -9.86 7.45 -5.44
C TYR A 58 -9.85 8.71 -4.58
N ASN A 59 -8.67 9.25 -4.28
CA ASN A 59 -8.48 10.43 -3.43
C ASN A 59 -9.23 10.30 -2.09
N ILE A 60 -9.12 9.15 -1.43
CA ILE A 60 -9.77 8.89 -0.14
C ILE A 60 -8.94 9.51 0.97
N SER A 61 -9.50 10.43 1.74
CA SER A 61 -8.77 11.12 2.80
C SER A 61 -8.56 10.25 4.05
N LEU A 62 -9.58 9.49 4.45
CA LEU A 62 -9.56 8.65 5.64
C LEU A 62 -10.09 7.26 5.31
N CYS A 63 -9.27 6.23 5.48
CA CYS A 63 -9.72 4.85 5.36
C CYS A 63 -8.91 3.88 6.22
N SER A 64 -9.48 2.70 6.43
CA SER A 64 -8.85 1.64 7.20
C SER A 64 -9.35 0.27 6.76
N LEU A 65 -8.50 -0.72 6.96
CA LEU A 65 -8.83 -2.13 6.84
C LEU A 65 -8.77 -2.75 8.23
N LEU A 66 -9.91 -3.25 8.71
CA LEU A 66 -10.00 -4.01 9.94
C LEU A 66 -9.95 -5.50 9.62
N LYS A 67 -9.13 -6.25 10.35
CA LYS A 67 -9.04 -7.72 10.24
C LYS A 67 -9.56 -8.39 11.50
N LEU A 68 -10.17 -9.55 11.32
CA LEU A 68 -10.66 -10.38 12.43
C LEU A 68 -9.52 -11.24 12.98
N HIS A 69 -9.18 -11.07 14.24
CA HIS A 69 -8.25 -11.91 14.97
C HIS A 69 -8.83 -12.31 16.33
N LYS A 70 -8.94 -13.63 16.57
CA LYS A 70 -9.45 -14.22 17.82
C LYS A 70 -10.82 -13.66 18.27
N GLY A 71 -11.73 -13.42 17.33
CA GLY A 71 -13.09 -12.93 17.60
C GLY A 71 -13.21 -11.40 17.73
N PHE A 72 -12.12 -10.67 17.53
CA PHE A 72 -12.11 -9.21 17.57
C PHE A 72 -11.58 -8.62 16.27
N TYR A 73 -12.16 -7.50 15.87
CA TYR A 73 -11.69 -6.66 14.80
C TYR A 73 -10.79 -5.56 15.34
N ASN A 74 -9.73 -5.28 14.61
CA ASN A 74 -8.85 -4.16 14.83
C ASN A 74 -8.30 -3.65 13.50
N ILE A 75 -7.95 -2.37 13.45
CA ILE A 75 -7.29 -1.78 12.29
C ILE A 75 -5.96 -2.49 12.06
N ASN A 76 -5.80 -3.05 10.87
CA ASN A 76 -4.57 -3.64 10.37
C ASN A 76 -3.80 -2.65 9.48
N LYS A 77 -4.52 -1.94 8.60
CA LYS A 77 -3.99 -0.86 7.76
C LYS A 77 -4.85 0.38 7.91
N SER A 78 -4.27 1.57 7.92
CA SER A 78 -5.02 2.83 7.92
C SER A 78 -4.31 3.92 7.14
N PHE A 79 -5.10 4.88 6.69
CA PHE A 79 -4.65 6.12 6.09
C PHE A 79 -5.52 7.28 6.60
N GLY A 80 -4.90 8.43 6.88
CA GLY A 80 -5.56 9.61 7.47
C GLY A 80 -6.04 9.50 8.93
N PHE A 81 -5.88 8.36 9.61
CA PHE A 81 -6.30 8.20 11.01
C PHE A 81 -5.28 8.74 12.01
N ASP A 82 -5.75 9.32 13.12
CA ASP A 82 -4.91 9.58 14.29
C ASP A 82 -4.66 8.29 15.09
N GLY A 83 -3.58 8.28 15.89
CA GLY A 83 -3.21 7.10 16.69
C GLY A 83 -4.28 6.71 17.70
N LYS A 84 -5.06 7.68 18.20
CA LYS A 84 -6.09 7.45 19.21
C LYS A 84 -7.25 6.64 18.63
N SER A 85 -7.68 6.97 17.42
CA SER A 85 -8.72 6.24 16.68
C SER A 85 -8.25 4.84 16.31
N ILE A 86 -6.97 4.69 15.93
CA ILE A 86 -6.38 3.36 15.71
C ILE A 86 -6.42 2.53 17.00
N CYS A 87 -6.10 3.13 18.15
CA CYS A 87 -6.20 2.47 19.46
C CYS A 87 -7.64 2.10 19.85
N LEU A 88 -8.62 2.93 19.49
CA LEU A 88 -10.04 2.73 19.77
C LEU A 88 -10.72 1.72 18.82
N SER A 89 -10.05 1.30 17.74
CA SER A 89 -10.66 0.44 16.70
C SER A 89 -11.05 -0.97 17.14
N TYR A 90 -10.69 -1.37 18.36
CA TYR A 90 -10.96 -2.70 18.88
C TYR A 90 -12.47 -2.95 19.05
N SER A 91 -12.99 -3.95 18.35
CA SER A 91 -14.43 -4.25 18.30
C SER A 91 -14.68 -5.76 18.26
N THR A 92 -15.84 -6.21 18.75
CA THR A 92 -16.21 -7.63 18.70
C THR A 92 -16.74 -8.00 17.32
N GLN A 93 -16.60 -9.27 16.95
CA GLN A 93 -17.27 -9.80 15.76
C GLN A 93 -18.80 -9.59 15.81
N ASP A 94 -19.43 -9.81 16.97
CA ASP A 94 -20.88 -9.64 17.15
C ASP A 94 -21.37 -8.22 16.81
N PHE A 95 -20.58 -7.19 17.12
CA PHE A 95 -20.90 -5.81 16.75
C PHE A 95 -21.04 -5.67 15.23
N TRP A 96 -20.07 -6.20 14.50
CA TRP A 96 -20.04 -6.12 13.04
C TRP A 96 -21.06 -7.03 12.38
N ASP A 97 -21.29 -8.23 12.90
CA ASP A 97 -22.31 -9.14 12.37
C ASP A 97 -23.74 -8.62 12.63
N GLY A 98 -23.95 -7.88 13.72
CA GLY A 98 -25.21 -7.18 14.00
C GLY A 98 -25.46 -5.97 13.09
N THR A 99 -24.40 -5.29 12.67
CA THR A 99 -24.47 -4.01 11.93
C THR A 99 -24.33 -4.18 10.42
N ILE A 100 -23.44 -5.08 9.98
CA ILE A 100 -23.05 -5.34 8.59
C ILE A 100 -23.25 -6.83 8.29
N LYS A 101 -24.49 -7.15 7.89
CA LYS A 101 -24.95 -8.54 7.74
C LYS A 101 -24.45 -9.21 6.46
N GLU A 102 -24.43 -8.47 5.35
CA GLU A 102 -24.13 -9.04 4.03
C GLU A 102 -22.70 -8.70 3.63
N LYS A 103 -22.01 -9.70 3.08
CA LYS A 103 -20.72 -9.52 2.43
C LYS A 103 -20.91 -8.86 1.08
N ASN A 104 -19.86 -8.20 0.60
CA ASN A 104 -19.79 -7.50 -0.68
C ASN A 104 -20.79 -6.38 -0.89
N ASN A 105 -21.44 -5.91 0.18
CA ASN A 105 -22.32 -4.76 0.14
C ASN A 105 -21.66 -3.55 0.79
N LEU A 106 -21.87 -2.40 0.16
CA LEU A 106 -21.38 -1.11 0.62
C LEU A 106 -22.48 -0.42 1.42
N TYR A 107 -22.27 -0.30 2.72
CA TYR A 107 -23.15 0.40 3.64
C TYR A 107 -22.68 1.85 3.81
N THR A 108 -23.61 2.80 3.85
CA THR A 108 -23.30 4.23 4.01
C THR A 108 -24.12 4.81 5.14
N TYR A 109 -23.44 5.38 6.12
CA TYR A 109 -24.03 6.00 7.31
C TYR A 109 -23.75 7.50 7.29
N LYS A 110 -24.77 8.30 7.57
CA LYS A 110 -24.69 9.77 7.50
C LYS A 110 -24.64 10.38 8.90
N SER A 111 -23.87 11.44 9.08
CA SER A 111 -23.69 12.08 10.39
C SER A 111 -24.97 12.64 11.02
N ASN A 112 -26.00 12.89 10.20
CA ASN A 112 -27.30 13.37 10.64
C ASN A 112 -28.31 12.27 11.01
N THR A 113 -27.93 10.99 10.95
CA THR A 113 -28.78 9.87 11.37
C THR A 113 -28.29 9.26 12.68
N THR A 114 -29.19 8.67 13.46
CA THR A 114 -28.82 7.96 14.70
C THR A 114 -28.03 6.68 14.43
N GLU A 115 -28.06 6.18 13.19
CA GLU A 115 -27.39 4.95 12.75
C GLU A 115 -25.86 5.08 12.76
N ILE A 116 -25.32 6.31 12.70
CA ILE A 116 -23.87 6.53 12.73
C ILE A 116 -23.28 6.45 14.14
N LEU A 117 -24.10 6.70 15.17
CA LEU A 117 -23.66 6.85 16.56
C LEU A 117 -22.85 5.65 17.09
N PRO A 118 -23.21 4.39 16.78
CA PRO A 118 -22.41 3.25 17.22
C PRO A 118 -20.98 3.25 16.68
N PHE A 119 -20.71 3.89 15.53
CA PHE A 119 -19.36 3.93 14.96
C PHE A 119 -18.49 5.02 15.57
N TYR A 120 -19.08 6.04 16.19
CA TYR A 120 -18.31 7.10 16.86
C TYR A 120 -17.37 6.57 17.94
N GLN A 121 -17.63 5.39 18.51
CA GLN A 121 -16.70 4.76 19.46
C GLN A 121 -15.31 4.45 18.87
N PHE A 122 -15.17 4.35 17.54
CA PHE A 122 -13.92 4.03 16.86
C PHE A 122 -13.05 5.25 16.51
N PHE A 123 -13.52 6.45 16.82
CA PHE A 123 -12.87 7.70 16.42
C PHE A 123 -12.55 8.57 17.64
N SER A 124 -11.45 9.30 17.56
CA SER A 124 -11.13 10.37 18.49
C SER A 124 -12.18 11.50 18.38
N GLU A 125 -12.27 12.34 19.39
CA GLU A 125 -13.13 13.55 19.33
C GLU A 125 -12.80 14.43 18.12
N GLN A 126 -11.51 14.58 17.81
CA GLN A 126 -11.06 15.39 16.67
C GLN A 126 -11.56 14.85 15.32
N LEU A 127 -11.63 13.53 15.16
CA LEU A 127 -12.15 12.93 13.93
C LEU A 127 -13.68 12.90 13.91
N LYS A 128 -14.35 12.67 15.05
CA LYS A 128 -15.83 12.69 15.14
C LYS A 128 -16.43 13.97 14.56
N GLU A 129 -15.83 15.12 14.85
CA GLU A 129 -16.28 16.42 14.36
C GLU A 129 -16.16 16.58 12.83
N LYS A 130 -15.27 15.82 12.19
CA LYS A 130 -15.01 15.86 10.75
C LYS A 130 -15.80 14.81 9.96
N ILE A 131 -16.42 13.85 10.64
CA ILE A 131 -17.13 12.76 9.96
C ILE A 131 -18.46 13.25 9.41
N GLU A 132 -18.59 13.20 8.09
CA GLU A 132 -19.86 13.45 7.43
C GLU A 132 -20.55 12.15 6.96
N LEU A 133 -19.80 11.30 6.27
CA LEU A 133 -20.24 9.98 5.81
C LEU A 133 -19.24 8.91 6.24
N ILE A 134 -19.76 7.79 6.77
CA ILE A 134 -18.97 6.56 6.98
C ILE A 134 -19.46 5.53 5.98
N HIS A 135 -18.53 5.01 5.20
CA HIS A 135 -18.76 3.91 4.29
C HIS A 135 -18.09 2.66 4.81
N ILE A 136 -18.81 1.54 4.78
CA ILE A 136 -18.37 0.28 5.33
C ILE A 136 -18.64 -0.82 4.32
N TYR A 137 -17.60 -1.58 4.00
CA TYR A 137 -17.65 -2.70 3.07
C TYR A 137 -17.05 -3.94 3.71
N LYS A 138 -17.84 -5.02 3.81
CA LYS A 138 -17.37 -6.30 4.34
C LYS A 138 -16.89 -7.18 3.20
N LEU A 139 -15.60 -7.50 3.20
CA LEU A 139 -14.94 -8.33 2.20
C LEU A 139 -15.26 -9.83 2.39
N GLU A 140 -14.94 -10.62 1.36
CA GLU A 140 -15.16 -12.07 1.35
C GLU A 140 -14.42 -12.80 2.47
N ASP A 141 -13.21 -12.36 2.78
CA ASP A 141 -12.35 -12.88 3.85
C ASP A 141 -12.79 -12.44 5.26
N ASN A 142 -13.95 -11.78 5.38
CA ASN A 142 -14.49 -11.13 6.57
C ASN A 142 -13.73 -9.88 7.02
N SER A 143 -12.73 -9.39 6.28
CA SER A 143 -12.12 -8.08 6.58
C SER A 143 -13.15 -6.97 6.34
N ILE A 144 -12.99 -5.84 7.03
CA ILE A 144 -13.89 -4.70 6.92
C ILE A 144 -13.09 -3.51 6.41
N PHE A 145 -13.45 -3.02 5.24
CA PHE A 145 -12.92 -1.77 4.71
C PHE A 145 -13.86 -0.64 5.12
N LEU A 146 -13.32 0.29 5.91
CA LEU A 146 -14.04 1.46 6.39
C LEU A 146 -13.37 2.70 5.79
N PHE A 147 -14.16 3.61 5.22
CA PHE A 147 -13.66 4.89 4.75
C PHE A 147 -14.64 6.03 5.02
N ILE A 148 -14.09 7.23 5.22
CA ILE A 148 -14.85 8.44 5.50
C ILE A 148 -14.72 9.37 4.31
N THR A 149 -15.83 9.99 3.93
CA THR A 149 -15.86 10.97 2.85
C THR A 149 -16.77 12.14 3.17
N ASP A 150 -16.62 13.21 2.41
CA ASP A 150 -17.50 14.37 2.44
C ASP A 150 -18.87 14.02 1.85
N LYS A 151 -19.91 14.80 2.19
CA LYS A 151 -21.28 14.64 1.67
C LYS A 151 -21.40 14.62 0.15
N ASN A 152 -20.45 15.26 -0.54
CA ASN A 152 -20.46 15.41 -2.00
C ASN A 152 -19.68 14.30 -2.72
N PHE A 153 -19.04 13.39 -1.98
CA PHE A 153 -18.29 12.31 -2.58
C PHE A 153 -19.24 11.34 -3.28
N THR A 154 -18.99 11.11 -4.57
CA THR A 154 -19.74 10.12 -5.36
C THR A 154 -18.85 8.91 -5.56
N ILE A 155 -19.29 7.75 -5.07
CA ILE A 155 -18.56 6.49 -5.24
C ILE A 155 -18.57 6.11 -6.72
N PRO A 156 -17.40 6.03 -7.39
CA PRO A 156 -17.35 5.64 -8.78
C PRO A 156 -17.86 4.21 -8.99
N GLY A 157 -18.49 3.92 -10.14
CA GLY A 157 -19.03 2.59 -10.42
C GLY A 157 -17.99 1.46 -10.40
N SER A 158 -16.71 1.76 -10.66
CA SER A 158 -15.62 0.78 -10.59
C SER A 158 -15.07 0.56 -9.18
N PHE A 159 -15.47 1.37 -8.18
CA PHE A 159 -14.85 1.40 -6.86
C PHE A 159 -14.84 0.03 -6.18
N VAL A 160 -16.01 -0.62 -6.10
CA VAL A 160 -16.15 -1.91 -5.44
C VAL A 160 -15.36 -2.99 -6.17
N PHE A 161 -15.37 -2.97 -7.51
CA PHE A 161 -14.60 -3.90 -8.32
C PHE A 161 -13.09 -3.73 -8.06
N ASP A 162 -12.61 -2.49 -8.06
CA ASP A 162 -11.21 -2.20 -7.81
C ASP A 162 -10.81 -2.55 -6.37
N LEU A 163 -11.69 -2.30 -5.38
CA LEU A 163 -11.49 -2.65 -3.97
C LEU A 163 -11.32 -4.17 -3.78
N GLN A 164 -12.16 -4.97 -4.44
CA GLN A 164 -12.06 -6.43 -4.40
C GLN A 164 -10.77 -6.97 -5.03
N ASN A 165 -10.13 -6.18 -5.89
CA ASN A 165 -8.87 -6.53 -6.54
C ASN A 165 -7.64 -5.92 -5.85
N VAL A 166 -7.81 -5.21 -4.73
CA VAL A 166 -6.67 -4.74 -3.93
C VAL A 166 -5.96 -5.92 -3.29
N ASP A 167 -4.63 -5.92 -3.36
CA ASP A 167 -3.81 -6.82 -2.55
C ASP A 167 -3.45 -6.14 -1.22
N PHE A 168 -4.24 -6.43 -0.19
CA PHE A 168 -3.99 -5.90 1.16
C PHE A 168 -2.79 -6.54 1.87
N ASN A 169 -2.16 -7.56 1.29
CA ASN A 169 -0.94 -8.15 1.84
C ASN A 169 0.30 -7.74 1.04
N LYS A 170 0.12 -7.15 -0.14
CA LYS A 170 1.19 -6.48 -0.87
C LYS A 170 1.63 -5.28 -0.04
N ASP A 171 2.81 -5.41 0.54
CA ASP A 171 3.44 -4.26 1.15
C ASP A 171 3.69 -3.22 0.06
N CYS A 172 3.39 -1.95 0.37
CA CYS A 172 3.67 -0.83 -0.53
C CYS A 172 5.18 -0.57 -0.70
N PHE A 173 6.04 -1.56 -0.40
CA PHE A 173 7.44 -1.58 -0.80
C PHE A 173 7.49 -1.65 -2.32
N LYS A 174 7.24 -0.52 -2.97
CA LYS A 174 7.86 -0.34 -4.27
C LYS A 174 9.35 -0.44 -3.97
N GLU A 175 10.02 -1.43 -4.55
CA GLU A 175 11.43 -1.32 -4.92
C GLU A 175 11.51 -0.13 -5.89
N LEU A 176 11.28 1.07 -5.37
CA LEU A 176 11.48 2.30 -6.11
C LEU A 176 12.98 2.35 -6.26
N HIS A 177 13.42 2.10 -7.49
CA HIS A 177 14.79 2.33 -7.92
C HIS A 177 15.27 3.62 -7.26
N LYS A 178 16.48 3.57 -6.66
CA LYS A 178 17.16 4.76 -6.13
C LYS A 178 16.85 5.91 -7.07
N PRO A 179 16.41 7.06 -6.54
CA PRO A 179 15.92 8.15 -7.38
C PRO A 179 16.90 8.36 -8.52
N ASP A 180 16.37 8.33 -9.75
CA ASP A 180 17.16 8.64 -10.95
C ASP A 180 17.41 10.15 -10.86
N SER A 181 18.39 10.48 -10.03
CA SER A 181 18.68 11.82 -9.58
C SER A 181 19.27 12.51 -10.78
N ASN A 182 18.43 13.19 -11.55
CA ASN A 182 18.77 14.06 -12.67
C ASN A 182 19.65 15.23 -12.19
N ASN A 183 20.86 14.93 -11.71
CA ASN A 183 21.82 15.82 -11.06
C ASN A 183 21.36 16.50 -9.75
N ILE A 184 20.34 15.97 -9.06
CA ILE A 184 19.91 16.51 -7.76
C ILE A 184 20.61 15.72 -6.64
N PRO A 185 21.30 16.37 -5.68
CA PRO A 185 21.85 15.67 -4.52
C PRO A 185 20.77 14.90 -3.74
N VAL A 186 21.15 13.73 -3.25
CA VAL A 186 20.27 12.88 -2.43
C VAL A 186 20.85 12.84 -1.03
N PHE A 187 20.07 13.25 -0.04
CA PHE A 187 20.44 13.19 1.36
C PHE A 187 19.68 12.06 2.05
N LEU A 188 20.41 11.18 2.75
CA LEU A 188 19.83 10.04 3.43
C LEU A 188 19.63 10.32 4.92
N TYR A 189 18.39 10.27 5.39
CA TYR A 189 18.04 10.41 6.80
C TYR A 189 17.46 9.10 7.34
N ASP A 190 18.00 8.60 8.45
CA ASP A 190 17.38 7.54 9.23
C ASP A 190 16.39 8.17 10.22
N ILE A 191 15.16 7.68 10.22
CA ILE A 191 14.08 8.13 11.11
C ILE A 191 13.72 6.93 12.01
N ASP A 192 13.97 7.05 13.31
CA ASP A 192 13.62 6.04 14.32
C ASP A 192 12.51 6.58 15.24
N LEU A 193 11.38 5.89 15.22
CA LEU A 193 10.18 6.16 16.01
C LEU A 193 9.96 5.10 17.10
N SER A 194 10.88 4.16 17.31
CA SER A 194 10.65 2.99 18.19
C SER A 194 10.26 3.42 19.61
N GLU A 195 11.05 4.32 20.21
CA GLU A 195 10.79 4.85 21.56
C GLU A 195 9.47 5.63 21.62
N SER A 196 9.18 6.41 20.57
CA SER A 196 7.95 7.19 20.45
C SER A 196 6.72 6.29 20.39
N LEU A 197 6.75 5.24 19.57
CA LEU A 197 5.67 4.26 19.42
C LEU A 197 5.45 3.46 20.71
N ASP A 198 6.52 2.97 21.33
CA ASP A 198 6.44 2.21 22.59
C ASP A 198 5.82 3.08 23.68
N SER A 199 6.29 4.32 23.83
CA SER A 199 5.77 5.28 24.79
C SER A 199 4.29 5.62 24.55
N TYR A 200 3.90 5.82 23.28
CA TYR A 200 2.52 6.10 22.89
C TYR A 200 1.55 4.96 23.19
N ILE A 201 1.98 3.72 22.92
CA ILE A 201 1.13 2.54 23.11
C ILE A 201 0.97 2.22 24.59
N LEU A 202 2.03 2.37 25.38
CA LEU A 202 1.97 2.22 26.84
C LEU A 202 0.98 3.21 27.48
N SER A 203 0.82 4.42 26.92
CA SER A 203 -0.09 5.42 27.45
C SER A 203 -1.54 5.27 26.97
N ASN A 204 -1.76 4.75 25.75
CA ASN A 204 -3.09 4.76 25.10
C ASN A 204 -3.76 3.39 24.92
N SER A 205 -3.03 2.27 25.03
CA SER A 205 -3.59 0.96 24.67
C SER A 205 -3.09 -0.20 25.53
N LYS A 206 -3.88 -1.29 25.55
CA LYS A 206 -3.47 -2.57 26.14
C LYS A 206 -2.49 -3.27 25.21
N ASN A 207 -1.23 -2.80 25.20
CA ASN A 207 -0.05 -3.38 24.52
C ASN A 207 -0.38 -4.45 23.46
N ASN A 208 -1.06 -4.05 22.37
CA ASN A 208 -1.41 -4.95 21.27
C ASN A 208 -0.42 -4.72 20.12
N PRO A 209 0.39 -5.72 19.75
CA PRO A 209 1.38 -5.58 18.68
C PRO A 209 0.77 -5.17 17.34
N GLU A 210 -0.48 -5.54 17.07
CA GLU A 210 -1.16 -5.20 15.82
C GLU A 210 -1.44 -3.69 15.72
N ILE A 211 -1.68 -3.02 16.84
CA ILE A 211 -1.89 -1.57 16.89
C ILE A 211 -0.58 -0.85 16.60
N ILE A 212 0.55 -1.34 17.12
CA ILE A 212 1.89 -0.79 16.80
C ILE A 212 2.13 -0.85 15.29
N VAL A 213 1.83 -1.99 14.67
CA VAL A 213 2.00 -2.17 13.22
C VAL A 213 1.10 -1.21 12.45
N ALA A 214 -0.18 -1.08 12.82
CA ALA A 214 -1.11 -0.18 12.18
C ALA A 214 -0.69 1.30 12.28
N ILE A 215 -0.25 1.76 13.46
CA ILE A 215 0.27 3.12 13.63
C ILE A 215 1.54 3.31 12.81
N SER A 216 2.46 2.33 12.81
CA SER A 216 3.67 2.42 11.99
C SER A 216 3.36 2.47 10.49
N GLU A 217 2.32 1.79 10.01
CA GLU A 217 1.87 1.88 8.62
C GLU A 217 1.21 3.23 8.31
N GLN A 218 0.38 3.76 9.21
CA GLN A 218 -0.21 5.09 9.09
C GLN A 218 0.89 6.16 8.92
N ILE A 219 1.95 6.08 9.73
CA ILE A 219 3.08 7.01 9.64
C ILE A 219 3.85 6.81 8.33
N TYR A 220 4.03 5.57 7.89
CA TYR A 220 4.68 5.30 6.61
C TYR A 220 3.94 5.98 5.44
N PHE A 221 2.62 5.82 5.35
CA PHE A 221 1.85 6.45 4.28
C PHE A 221 1.86 7.98 4.39
N TYR A 222 1.81 8.50 5.61
CA TYR A 222 1.97 9.93 5.84
C TYR A 222 3.32 10.45 5.31
N LEU A 223 4.41 9.74 5.56
CA LEU A 223 5.75 10.12 5.09
C LEU A 223 5.86 10.03 3.55
N ILE A 224 5.30 9.00 2.91
CA ILE A 224 5.34 8.89 1.44
C ILE A 224 4.54 10.01 0.78
N GLU A 225 3.37 10.36 1.32
CA GLU A 225 2.56 11.45 0.81
C GLU A 225 3.25 12.81 0.99
N TYR A 226 3.90 12.99 2.14
CA TYR A 226 4.60 14.23 2.47
C TYR A 226 5.89 14.41 1.66
N PHE A 227 6.61 13.32 1.36
CA PHE A 227 7.84 13.32 0.57
C PHE A 227 7.64 12.64 -0.79
N PRO A 228 6.93 13.29 -1.74
CA PRO A 228 6.69 12.71 -3.05
C PRO A 228 7.96 12.69 -3.90
N SER A 229 7.88 11.96 -5.01
CA SER A 229 8.92 11.88 -6.04
C SER A 229 9.43 13.28 -6.45
N PRO A 230 10.76 13.50 -6.58
CA PRO A 230 11.81 12.48 -6.64
C PRO A 230 12.30 11.96 -5.28
N SER A 231 11.79 12.45 -4.16
CA SER A 231 12.14 11.89 -2.85
C SER A 231 11.45 10.54 -2.63
N TYR A 232 11.99 9.73 -1.73
CA TYR A 232 11.44 8.42 -1.44
C TYR A 232 11.63 8.02 0.03
N VAL A 233 10.65 7.30 0.57
CA VAL A 233 10.66 6.77 1.92
C VAL A 233 10.64 5.24 1.87
N GLU A 234 11.67 4.63 2.43
CA GLU A 234 11.81 3.19 2.59
C GLU A 234 11.46 2.81 4.03
N LYS A 235 10.54 1.88 4.23
CA LYS A 235 10.25 1.31 5.55
C LYS A 235 11.17 0.12 5.79
N GLN A 236 12.03 0.21 6.80
CA GLN A 236 13.00 -0.84 7.14
C GLN A 236 12.43 -1.84 8.13
N ALA A 237 11.70 -1.34 9.12
CA ALA A 237 11.04 -2.14 10.16
C ALA A 237 9.88 -1.32 10.75
N THR A 238 9.13 -1.93 11.67
CA THR A 238 8.14 -1.20 12.47
C THR A 238 8.81 -0.04 13.20
N GLY A 239 8.35 1.18 12.92
CA GLY A 239 8.90 2.41 13.51
C GLY A 239 10.24 2.87 12.93
N LYS A 240 10.81 2.21 11.91
CA LYS A 240 12.11 2.60 11.34
C LYS A 240 12.01 2.85 9.84
N PHE A 241 12.42 4.05 9.43
CA PHE A 241 12.31 4.51 8.05
C PHE A 241 13.61 5.14 7.58
N LYS A 242 13.85 5.04 6.27
CA LYS A 242 14.89 5.77 5.56
C LYS A 242 14.24 6.76 4.60
N LEU A 243 14.62 8.02 4.71
CA LEU A 243 14.21 9.08 3.79
C LEU A 243 15.38 9.41 2.88
N TYR A 244 15.18 9.19 1.58
CA TYR A 244 16.05 9.66 0.51
C TYR A 244 15.48 11.00 0.02
N TYR A 245 16.03 12.10 0.54
CA TYR A 245 15.52 13.43 0.27
C TYR A 245 16.29 14.08 -0.89
N CYS A 246 15.62 14.24 -2.02
CA CYS A 246 16.18 14.85 -3.24
C CYS A 246 16.00 16.37 -3.22
N ILE A 247 16.99 17.09 -2.70
CA ILE A 247 16.97 18.56 -2.56
C ILE A 247 18.34 19.16 -2.89
N PRO A 248 18.41 20.45 -3.28
CA PRO A 248 19.69 21.09 -3.63
C PRO A 248 20.69 21.19 -2.48
N GLU A 249 20.20 21.38 -1.26
CA GLU A 249 21.01 21.61 -0.06
C GLU A 249 20.48 20.78 1.11
N ALA A 250 21.38 20.28 1.96
CA ALA A 250 21.00 19.51 3.13
C ALA A 250 20.18 20.37 4.10
N ILE A 251 19.08 19.81 4.62
CA ILE A 251 18.32 20.45 5.68
C ILE A 251 18.97 20.08 7.01
N PRO A 252 19.24 21.06 7.89
CA PRO A 252 19.67 20.78 9.25
C PRO A 252 18.75 19.77 9.94
N VAL A 253 19.33 18.74 10.55
CA VAL A 253 18.59 17.63 11.17
C VAL A 253 17.60 18.15 12.21
N GLU A 254 17.94 19.22 12.92
CA GLU A 254 17.10 19.86 13.93
C GLU A 254 15.83 20.46 13.32
N LEU A 255 15.93 21.05 12.13
CA LEU A 255 14.78 21.63 11.43
C LEU A 255 13.86 20.52 10.91
N LEU A 256 14.42 19.49 10.29
CA LEU A 256 13.65 18.34 9.83
C LEU A 256 12.99 17.63 11.01
N SER A 257 13.70 17.45 12.12
CA SER A 257 13.18 16.85 13.35
C SER A 257 12.02 17.66 13.92
N ASN A 258 12.18 18.97 14.11
CA ASN A 258 11.10 19.82 14.61
C ASN A 258 9.88 19.81 13.68
N HIS A 259 10.10 19.76 12.37
CA HIS A 259 9.03 19.66 11.40
C HIS A 259 8.27 18.33 11.53
N LEU A 260 8.97 17.19 11.47
CA LEU A 260 8.35 15.88 11.59
C LEU A 260 7.66 15.68 12.94
N ARG A 261 8.25 16.18 14.03
CA ARG A 261 7.60 16.20 15.35
C ARG A 261 6.25 16.90 15.28
N THR A 262 6.22 18.11 14.75
CA THR A 262 4.99 18.92 14.65
C THR A 262 3.93 18.22 13.82
N GLN A 263 4.31 17.63 12.68
CA GLN A 263 3.38 16.90 11.81
C GLN A 263 2.86 15.61 12.47
N LEU A 264 3.75 14.84 13.09
CA LEU A 264 3.42 13.55 13.68
C LEU A 264 2.69 13.66 15.03
N ARG A 265 2.57 14.87 15.61
CA ARG A 265 1.68 15.11 16.77
C ARG A 265 0.24 14.71 16.49
N PHE A 266 -0.22 14.80 15.26
CA PHE A 266 -1.56 14.31 14.91
C PHE A 266 -1.72 12.80 15.15
N VAL A 267 -0.66 12.01 14.96
CA VAL A 267 -0.71 10.55 15.12
C VAL A 267 -0.24 10.13 16.52
N LEU A 268 0.79 10.77 17.05
CA LEU A 268 1.52 10.34 18.25
C LEU A 268 1.36 11.28 19.44
N ASP A 269 0.51 12.30 19.35
CA ASP A 269 0.38 13.36 20.35
C ASP A 269 1.76 13.90 20.77
N ASN A 270 1.97 14.16 22.06
CA ASN A 270 3.26 14.65 22.58
C ASN A 270 4.39 13.59 22.51
N HIS A 271 4.08 12.31 22.22
CA HIS A 271 5.11 11.28 22.11
C HIS A 271 5.96 11.46 20.85
N SER A 272 5.52 12.26 19.88
CA SER A 272 6.31 12.66 18.72
C SER A 272 7.64 13.30 19.10
N ASP A 273 7.74 13.93 20.28
CA ASP A 273 8.97 14.62 20.70
C ASP A 273 10.16 13.66 20.90
N LEU A 274 9.89 12.35 21.05
CA LEU A 274 10.87 11.27 21.20
C LEU A 274 11.45 10.77 19.86
N ILE A 275 11.03 11.36 18.74
CA ILE A 275 11.51 10.96 17.41
C ILE A 275 12.99 11.30 17.26
N GLN A 276 13.75 10.31 16.79
CA GLN A 276 15.18 10.43 16.49
C GLN A 276 15.38 10.46 14.97
N ILE A 277 16.16 11.42 14.50
CA ILE A 277 16.53 11.54 13.09
C ILE A 277 18.04 11.70 13.00
N ASN A 278 18.68 10.92 12.15
CA ASN A 278 20.12 11.01 11.90
C ASN A 278 20.37 11.18 10.40
N LEU A 279 21.18 12.16 10.03
CA LEU A 279 21.70 12.28 8.66
C LEU A 279 22.83 11.26 8.50
N GLN A 280 22.74 10.38 7.51
CA GLN A 280 23.85 9.54 7.12
C GLN A 280 24.82 10.39 6.28
N ALA A 281 26.06 10.50 6.76
CA ALA A 281 27.15 11.00 5.93
C ALA A 281 27.52 9.90 4.93
N GLU A 282 27.43 10.19 3.63
CA GLU A 282 27.99 9.33 2.57
C GLU A 282 29.52 9.42 2.53
#